data_AF-A0A482VC05-F1
#
_entry.id   AF-A0A482VC05-F1
#
_cell.length_a   1.000
_cell.length_b   1.000
_cell.length_c   1.000
_cell.angle_alpha   90.00
_cell.angle_beta   90.00
_cell.angle_gamma   90.00
#
_symmetry.space_group_name_H-M   'P 1'
#
loop_
_entity.id
_entity.type
_entity.pdbx_description
1 polymer ?
#
loop_
_entity_poly.entity_id
_entity_poly.type
_entity_poly.pdbx_seq_one_letter_code
_entity_poly.pdbx_strand_id
1 'polypeptide(L)'
;LYFLKTDWIIRIISRNTENNWPPRSCDLTPCDFFVWPYLKNSVYKTPMDNLEQLQDRIRNKITEINDNAGLLQNVINGVKRRT
;
A
#
# COMPACT_ATOMS: atom_id res chain seq x y z
N LEU A 1 -3.25 5.92 -5.91
CA LEU A 1 -2.15 4.95 -6.14
C LEU A 1 -1.26 5.31 -7.34
N TYR A 2 -1.48 6.44 -8.02
CA TYR A 2 -0.71 6.84 -9.21
C TYR A 2 0.80 6.91 -8.93
N PHE A 3 1.16 7.35 -7.73
CA PHE A 3 2.53 7.44 -7.25
C PHE A 3 3.23 6.07 -7.05
N LEU A 4 2.54 5.06 -6.51
CA LEU A 4 3.06 3.69 -6.47
C LEU A 4 3.21 3.11 -7.88
N LYS A 5 2.40 3.57 -8.83
CA LYS A 5 2.45 3.13 -10.21
C LYS A 5 3.60 3.78 -11.00
N THR A 6 4.10 4.95 -10.62
CA THR A 6 5.20 5.62 -11.34
C THR A 6 6.58 5.28 -10.78
N ASP A 7 6.75 5.21 -9.46
CA ASP A 7 8.08 5.01 -8.84
C ASP A 7 8.40 3.54 -8.52
N TRP A 8 7.40 2.65 -8.52
CA TRP A 8 7.55 1.27 -8.04
C TRP A 8 7.26 0.18 -9.09
N ILE A 9 7.15 0.52 -10.38
CA ILE A 9 7.04 -0.47 -11.49
C ILE A 9 8.18 -1.50 -11.45
N ILE A 10 9.37 -1.09 -10.99
CA ILE A 10 10.56 -1.93 -10.82
C ILE A 10 10.54 -2.83 -9.56
N ARG A 11 9.53 -2.70 -8.68
CA ARG A 11 9.38 -3.49 -7.45
C ARG A 11 8.11 -4.35 -7.44
N ILE A 12 7.53 -4.59 -8.61
CA ILE A 12 6.48 -5.60 -8.77
C ILE A 12 7.12 -6.99 -8.56
N ILE A 13 6.61 -7.73 -7.57
CA ILE A 13 7.01 -9.12 -7.33
C ILE A 13 6.43 -9.97 -8.48
N SER A 14 7.20 -10.11 -9.54
CA SER A 14 6.91 -10.97 -10.67
C SER A 14 8.11 -11.89 -10.87
N ARG A 15 7.88 -13.13 -11.30
CA ARG A 15 8.98 -14.03 -11.68
C ARG A 15 9.71 -13.58 -12.95
N ASN A 16 9.22 -12.52 -13.60
CA ASN A 16 9.69 -12.03 -14.89
C ASN A 16 10.24 -10.59 -14.82
N THR A 17 10.69 -10.14 -13.64
CA THR A 17 11.36 -8.83 -13.45
C THR A 17 12.86 -9.03 -13.24
N GLU A 18 13.68 -8.04 -13.62
CA GLU A 18 15.15 -8.10 -13.56
C GLU A 18 15.72 -8.36 -12.15
N ASN A 19 14.95 -8.02 -11.11
CA ASN A 19 15.37 -8.21 -9.73
C ASN A 19 14.90 -9.55 -9.16
N ASN A 20 15.85 -10.43 -8.85
CA ASN A 20 15.60 -11.66 -8.10
C ASN A 20 15.33 -11.32 -6.63
N TRP A 21 14.07 -11.40 -6.20
CA TRP A 21 13.66 -11.12 -4.83
C TRP A 21 13.90 -12.33 -3.91
N PRO A 22 14.41 -12.14 -2.68
CA PRO A 22 14.58 -13.25 -1.73
C PRO A 22 13.23 -13.89 -1.36
N PRO A 23 13.23 -15.17 -0.92
CA PRO A 23 12.03 -15.85 -0.44
C PRO A 23 11.37 -15.03 0.68
N ARG A 24 10.05 -14.81 0.60
CA ARG A 24 9.25 -13.98 1.54
C ARG A 24 9.46 -12.46 1.44
N SER A 25 9.69 -11.93 0.24
CA SER A 25 9.76 -10.47 -0.01
C SER A 25 8.44 -9.71 0.07
N CYS A 26 7.35 -10.32 0.56
CA CYS A 26 6.06 -9.63 0.72
C CYS A 26 6.15 -8.45 1.70
N ASP A 27 7.14 -8.45 2.59
CA ASP A 27 7.33 -7.38 3.58
C ASP A 27 8.05 -6.13 3.01
N LEU A 28 8.53 -6.20 1.76
CA LEU A 28 9.38 -5.17 1.14
C LEU A 28 8.61 -4.22 0.20
N THR A 29 7.33 -4.46 -0.03
CA THR A 29 6.51 -3.53 -0.82
C THR A 29 5.87 -2.50 0.11
N PRO A 30 5.87 -1.20 -0.24
CA PRO A 30 5.15 -0.17 0.52
C PRO A 30 3.65 -0.44 0.61
N CYS A 31 3.11 -1.18 -0.36
CA CYS A 31 1.72 -1.58 -0.36
C CYS A 31 1.43 -2.55 0.79
N ASP A 32 2.24 -3.60 0.93
CA ASP A 32 2.06 -4.62 1.97
C ASP A 32 2.51 -4.13 3.36
N PHE A 33 3.58 -3.32 3.42
CA PHE A 33 4.10 -2.78 4.68
C PHE A 33 3.22 -1.68 5.29
N PHE A 34 2.57 -0.87 4.44
CA PHE A 34 1.85 0.31 4.91
C PHE A 34 0.41 0.38 4.45
N VAL A 35 0.15 0.31 3.14
CA VAL A 35 -1.19 0.54 2.60
C VAL A 35 -2.17 -0.51 3.16
N TRP A 36 -1.78 -1.78 3.15
CA TRP A 36 -2.65 -2.86 3.63
C TRP A 36 -2.93 -2.80 5.14
N PRO A 37 -1.92 -2.67 6.04
CA PRO A 37 -2.17 -2.48 7.47
C PRO A 37 -2.97 -1.21 7.78
N TYR A 38 -2.70 -0.10 7.09
CA TYR A 38 -3.41 1.17 7.29
C TYR A 38 -4.88 1.07 6.88
N LEU A 39 -5.16 0.50 5.70
CA LEU A 39 -6.52 0.26 5.23
C LEU A 39 -7.26 -0.68 6.18
N LYS A 40 -6.66 -1.82 6.55
CA LYS A 40 -7.27 -2.79 7.46
C LYS A 40 -7.61 -2.15 8.80
N ASN A 41 -6.67 -1.43 9.41
CA ASN A 41 -6.91 -0.76 10.69
C ASN A 41 -7.93 0.37 10.62
N SER A 42 -8.15 0.97 9.44
CA SER A 42 -9.14 2.04 9.29
C SER A 42 -10.52 1.52 8.90
N VAL A 43 -10.58 0.50 8.06
CA VAL A 43 -11.82 -0.02 7.48
C VAL A 43 -12.57 -0.90 8.49
N TYR A 44 -11.84 -1.72 9.26
CA TYR A 44 -12.43 -2.64 10.25
C TYR A 44 -12.61 -2.02 11.65
N LYS A 45 -12.29 -0.74 11.83
CA LYS A 45 -12.48 -0.03 13.11
C LYS A 45 -13.94 0.08 13.52
N THR A 46 -14.82 0.22 12.55
CA THR A 46 -16.26 0.31 12.75
C THR A 46 -16.93 -0.85 12.02
N PRO A 47 -17.85 -1.57 12.67
CA PRO A 47 -18.61 -2.62 12.02
C PRO A 47 -19.38 -2.06 10.81
N MET A 48 -19.63 -2.93 9.84
CA MET A 48 -20.34 -2.63 8.60
C MET A 48 -21.31 -3.75 8.30
N ASP A 49 -22.50 -3.38 7.85
CA ASP A 49 -23.57 -4.34 7.59
C ASP A 49 -23.66 -4.76 6.12
N ASN A 50 -22.97 -4.04 5.21
CA ASN A 50 -23.07 -4.29 3.78
C ASN A 50 -21.74 -4.10 3.02
N LEU A 51 -21.67 -4.70 1.84
CA LEU A 51 -20.49 -4.68 0.97
C LEU A 51 -20.26 -3.30 0.35
N GLU A 52 -21.31 -2.52 0.12
CA GLU A 52 -21.24 -1.19 -0.47
C GLU A 52 -20.51 -0.21 0.45
N GLN A 53 -20.84 -0.20 1.75
CA GLN A 53 -20.11 0.57 2.77
C GLN A 53 -18.63 0.18 2.82
N LEU A 54 -18.31 -1.11 2.68
CA LEU A 54 -16.92 -1.57 2.61
C LEU A 54 -16.20 -0.96 1.40
N GLN A 55 -16.80 -1.02 0.22
CA GLN A 55 -16.22 -0.46 -1.00
C GLN A 55 -16.04 1.06 -0.88
N ASP A 56 -17.03 1.78 -0.36
CA ASP A 56 -16.95 3.23 -0.23
C ASP A 56 -15.92 3.67 0.81
N ARG A 57 -15.81 2.95 1.94
CA ARG A 57 -14.74 3.23 2.91
C ARG A 57 -13.35 2.99 2.32
N ILE A 58 -13.18 1.92 1.54
CA ILE A 58 -11.91 1.65 0.86
C ILE A 58 -11.59 2.79 -0.13
N ARG A 59 -12.56 3.20 -0.96
CA ARG A 59 -12.40 4.31 -1.92
C ARG A 59 -12.03 5.60 -1.21
N ASN A 60 -12.79 5.99 -0.19
CA ASN A 60 -12.55 7.21 0.57
C ASN A 60 -11.16 7.22 1.21
N LYS A 61 -10.73 6.09 1.78
CA LYS A 61 -9.41 5.99 2.41
C LYS A 61 -8.27 6.02 1.40
N ILE A 62 -8.47 5.46 0.21
CA ILE A 62 -7.51 5.56 -0.90
C ILE A 62 -7.41 6.99 -1.43
N THR A 63 -8.53 7.72 -1.49
CA THR A 63 -8.53 9.14 -1.86
C THR A 63 -7.77 9.97 -0.84
N GLU A 64 -8.02 9.77 0.46
CA GLU A 64 -7.28 10.43 1.55
C GLU A 64 -5.76 10.18 1.47
N ILE A 65 -5.34 8.96 1.14
CA ILE A 65 -3.92 8.62 0.94
C ILE A 65 -3.34 9.35 -0.28
N ASN A 66 -4.10 9.54 -1.35
CA ASN A 66 -3.64 10.26 -2.54
C ASN A 66 -3.53 11.76 -2.28
N ASP A 67 -4.51 12.34 -1.58
CA ASP A 67 -4.55 13.76 -1.25
C ASP A 67 -3.44 14.12 -0.25
N ASN A 68 -3.02 13.15 0.56
CA ASN A 68 -1.97 13.30 1.56
C ASN A 68 -0.66 12.63 1.13
N ALA A 69 -0.08 13.12 0.04
CA ALA A 69 1.19 12.62 -0.53
C ALA A 69 2.35 12.56 0.49
N GLY A 70 2.31 13.39 1.54
CA GLY A 70 3.30 13.37 2.64
C GLY A 70 3.32 12.06 3.46
N LEU A 71 2.18 11.37 3.60
CA LEU A 71 2.13 10.07 4.28
C LEU A 71 2.90 9.01 3.50
N LEU A 72 2.74 8.99 2.17
CA LEU A 72 3.47 8.07 1.30
C LEU A 72 4.97 8.36 1.33
N GLN A 73 5.38 9.62 1.38
CA GLN A 73 6.80 9.99 1.43
C GLN A 73 7.51 9.47 2.70
N ASN A 74 6.85 9.55 3.86
CA ASN A 74 7.38 9.02 5.12
C ASN A 74 7.52 7.50 5.09
N VAL A 75 6.58 6.82 4.46
CA VAL A 75 6.60 5.36 4.29
C VAL A 75 7.74 4.93 3.40
N ILE A 76 7.95 5.61 2.27
CA ILE A 76 9.08 5.34 1.38
C ILE A 76 10.40 5.52 2.11
N ASN A 77 10.54 6.60 2.87
CA ASN A 77 11.75 6.83 3.67
C ASN A 77 11.94 5.70 4.70
N GLY A 78 10.86 5.19 5.29
CA GLY A 78 10.88 4.02 6.16
C GLY A 78 11.25 2.71 5.44
N VAL A 79 10.77 2.50 4.21
CA VAL A 79 11.09 1.30 3.41
C VAL A 79 12.53 1.37 2.89
N LYS A 80 13.00 2.52 2.44
CA LYS A 80 14.40 2.78 2.02
C LYS A 80 15.40 2.56 3.17
N ARG A 81 14.99 2.69 4.43
CA ARG A 81 15.83 2.37 5.59
C ARG A 81 15.91 0.86 5.89
N ARG A 82 15.03 0.05 5.30
CA ARG A 82 14.92 -1.40 5.53
C ARG A 82 15.45 -2.25 4.38
N THR A 83 15.70 -1.63 3.21
CA THR A 83 16.39 -2.22 2.06
C THR A 83 17.76 -1.61 1.92
#